data_AF-A0A1N6FZ10-F1
#
_entry.id   AF-A0A1N6FZ10-F1
#
_cell.length_a   1.000
_cell.length_b   1.000
_cell.length_c   1.000
_cell.angle_alpha   90.00
_cell.angle_beta   90.00
_cell.angle_gamma   90.00
#
_symmetry.space_group_name_H-M   'P 1'
#
loop_
_entity.id
_entity.type
_entity.pdbx_description
1 polymer ?
#
loop_
_entity_poly.entity_id
_entity_poly.type
_entity_poly.pdbx_seq_one_letter_code
_entity_poly.pdbx_strand_id
1 'polypeptide(L)' 'MQDTIGIDISKDTVDVHRLSDGTHRQFDNDKAGLGSLRR' A
#
# COMPACT_ATOMS: atom_id res chain seq x y z
N MET A 1 14.11 -4.79 15.67
CA MET A 1 13.61 -3.58 14.99
C MET A 1 12.17 -3.85 14.60
N GLN A 2 11.21 -3.03 15.03
CA GLN A 2 9.83 -3.14 14.55
C GLN A 2 9.76 -2.44 13.21
N ASP A 3 9.31 -3.16 12.20
CA ASP A 3 9.01 -2.60 10.89
C ASP A 3 7.52 -2.29 10.85
N THR A 4 7.17 -1.05 10.52
CA THR A 4 5.79 -0.55 10.54
C THR A 4 5.35 -0.27 9.11
N ILE A 5 4.22 -0.86 8.73
CA ILE A 5 3.55 -0.56 7.47
C ILE A 5 2.32 0.30 7.76
N GLY A 6 2.32 1.53 7.24
CA GLY A 6 1.15 2.39 7.17
C GLY A 6 0.35 2.08 5.91
N ILE A 7 -0.97 1.97 6.05
CA ILE A 7 -1.90 1.79 4.94
C ILE A 7 -2.91 2.94 5.00
N ASP A 8 -3.01 3.70 3.92
CA ASP A 8 -4.05 4.70 3.71
C ASP A 8 -4.98 4.24 2.59
N ILE A 9 -6.29 4.34 2.80
CA ILE A 9 -7.31 3.82 1.87
C ILE A 9 -8.27 4.95 1.54
N SER A 10 -8.30 5.30 0.27
CA SER A 10 -9.21 6.29 -0.29
C SER A 10 -10.27 5.61 -1.18
N LYS A 11 -11.09 6.42 -1.84
CA LYS A 11 -12.11 5.89 -2.76
C LYS A 11 -11.47 5.17 -3.95
N ASP A 12 -10.39 5.71 -4.49
CA ASP A 12 -9.83 5.29 -5.77
C ASP A 12 -8.47 4.59 -5.60
N THR A 13 -7.79 4.78 -4.46
CA THR A 13 -6.43 4.27 -4.23
C THR A 13 -6.25 3.60 -2.87
N VAL A 14 -5.25 2.72 -2.81
CA VAL A 14 -4.66 2.17 -1.58
C VAL A 14 -3.17 2.51 -1.59
N ASP A 15 -2.74 3.26 -0.58
CA ASP A 15 -1.38 3.75 -0.42
C ASP A 15 -0.67 2.99 0.71
N VAL A 16 0.47 2.39 0.40
CA VAL A 16 1.27 1.56 1.31
C VAL A 16 2.59 2.26 1.58
N HIS A 17 2.85 2.58 2.84
CA HIS A 17 4.08 3.23 3.30
C HIS A 17 4.83 2.31 4.27
N ARG A 18 6.08 1.97 3.96
CA ARG A 18 6.97 1.23 4.86
C ARG A 18 7.86 2.20 5.62
N LEU A 19 7.74 2.23 6.94
CA LEU A 19 8.44 3.21 7.77
C LEU A 19 9.94 2.91 7.89
N SER A 20 10.36 1.65 7.83
CA SER A 20 11.77 1.30 8.02
C SER A 20 12.69 1.86 6.93
N ASP A 21 12.19 2.00 5.70
CA ASP A 21 12.98 2.43 4.54
C ASP A 21 12.30 3.54 3.72
N GLY A 22 11.13 4.02 4.13
CA GLY A 22 10.38 5.07 3.44
C GLY A 22 9.75 4.62 2.12
N THR A 23 9.76 3.33 1.78
CA THR A 23 9.18 2.84 0.53
C THR A 23 7.69 3.15 0.47
N HIS A 24 7.26 3.70 -0.66
CA HIS A 24 5.84 3.95 -0.97
C HIS A 24 5.43 3.15 -2.20
N ARG A 25 4.24 2.56 -2.15
CA ARG A 25 3.54 1.96 -3.30
C ARG A 25 2.07 2.33 -3.25
N GLN A 26 1.52 2.68 -4.41
CA GLN A 26 0.11 2.96 -4.58
C GLN A 26 -0.52 1.91 -5.50
N PHE A 27 -1.76 1.54 -5.20
CA PHE A 27 -2.56 0.61 -5.98
C PHE A 27 -3.95 1.19 -6.21
N ASP A 28 -4.59 0.83 -7.32
CA ASP A 28 -6.01 1.14 -7.52
C ASP A 28 -6.86 0.40 -6.49
N ASN A 29 -7.92 1.04 -5.97
CA ASN A 29 -8.86 0.43 -5.06
C ASN A 29 -9.92 -0.39 -5.82
N ASP A 30 -9.44 -1.34 -6.62
CA ASP A 30 -10.27 -2.24 -7.40
C ASP A 30 -9.72 -3.69 -7.38
N LYS A 31 -10.35 -4.57 -8.16
CA LYS A 31 -9.92 -5.99 -8.23
C LYS A 31 -8.53 -6.16 -8.84
N ALA A 32 -8.17 -5.33 -9.82
CA ALA A 32 -6.87 -5.41 -10.48
C ALA A 32 -5.77 -4.90 -9.54
N GLY A 33 -6.00 -3.77 -8.87
CA GLY A 33 -5.12 -3.19 -7.86
C GLY A 33 -4.94 -4.12 -6.66
N LEU A 34 -5.99 -4.80 -6.18
CA LEU A 34 -5.85 -5.86 -5.18
C LEU A 34 -4.96 -7.01 -5.68
N GLY A 35 -5.08 -7.37 -6.96
CA GLY A 35 -4.21 -8.35 -7.60
C GLY A 35 -2.75 -7.92 -7.64
N SER A 36 -2.47 -6.63 -7.79
CA SER A 36 -1.12 -6.07 -7.76
C SER A 36 -0.56 -5.96 -6.33
N LEU A 37 -1.40 -5.62 -5.34
CA LEU A 37 -1.00 -5.53 -3.93
C LEU A 37 -0.58 -6.88 -3.34
N ARG A 38 -1.19 -7.97 -3.81
CA ARG A 38 -0.93 -9.34 -3.32
C ARG A 38 0.27 -10.02 -3.97
N ARG A 39 0.96 -9.35 -4.90
CA ARG A 39 2.10 -9.88 -5.66
C ARG A 39 3.45 -9.48 -5.09
#